data_AF-A0A9Q3PMI6-F1
#
_entry.id   AF-A0A9Q3PMI6-F1
#
_cell.length_a   1.000
_cell.length_b   1.000
_cell.length_c   1.000
_cell.angle_alpha   90.00
_cell.angle_beta   90.00
_cell.angle_gamma   90.00
#
_symmetry.space_group_name_H-M   'P 1'
#
loop_
_entity.id
_entity.type
_entity.pdbx_description
1 polymer ?
#
loop_
_entity_poly.entity_id
_entity_poly.type
_entity_poly.pdbx_seq_one_letter_code
_entity_poly.pdbx_strand_id
1 'polypeptide(L)'
;MAHQQRSPLKPGDFVLVYNKAIETNWGLLLRNKWNGPYRVIRQINNGPYELDELDGTELARRFAASQVKRFYPRGKLINPKEDTEEEKSEEELFKETTESDEE
;
A
#
# COMPACT_ATOMS: atom_id res chain seq x y z
N MET A 1 -7.00 -19.11 16.21
CA MET A 1 -6.34 -17.81 15.91
C MET A 1 -6.18 -17.71 14.41
N ALA A 2 -6.84 -16.76 13.76
CA ALA A 2 -6.78 -16.63 12.30
C ALA A 2 -5.39 -16.12 11.89
N HIS A 3 -4.53 -17.02 11.44
CA HIS A 3 -3.37 -16.66 10.64
C HIS A 3 -3.90 -16.17 9.30
N GLN A 4 -4.22 -14.89 9.18
CA GLN A 4 -4.47 -14.31 7.86
C GLN A 4 -3.15 -14.39 7.10
N GLN A 5 -3.05 -15.36 6.19
CA GLN A 5 -1.93 -15.52 5.28
C GLN A 5 -1.78 -14.20 4.54
N ARG A 6 -0.78 -13.40 4.89
CA ARG A 6 -0.48 -12.18 4.18
C ARG A 6 0.06 -12.59 2.82
N SER A 7 -0.55 -12.09 1.75
CA SER A 7 0.03 -12.24 0.41
C SER A 7 1.46 -11.69 0.42
N PRO A 8 2.42 -12.38 -0.23
CA PRO A 8 3.79 -11.90 -0.32
C PRO A 8 3.83 -10.52 -0.97
N LEU A 9 4.75 -9.68 -0.49
CA LEU A 9 4.97 -8.35 -1.04
C LEU A 9 5.79 -8.48 -2.32
N LYS A 10 5.41 -7.74 -3.36
CA LYS A 10 6.07 -7.74 -4.66
C LYS A 10 7.17 -6.68 -4.68
N PRO A 11 8.22 -6.86 -5.49
CA PRO A 11 9.14 -5.79 -5.84
C PRO A 11 8.39 -4.52 -6.29
N GLY A 12 8.80 -3.36 -5.81
CA GLY A 12 8.15 -2.07 -6.08
C GLY A 12 7.03 -1.68 -5.10
N ASP A 13 6.53 -2.61 -4.28
CA ASP A 13 5.52 -2.28 -3.26
C ASP A 13 6.09 -1.35 -2.19
N PHE A 14 5.28 -0.38 -1.77
CA PHE A 14 5.61 0.46 -0.61
C PHE A 14 5.27 -0.25 0.70
N VAL A 15 6.17 -0.12 1.68
CA VAL A 15 6.08 -0.82 2.96
C VAL A 15 6.52 0.06 4.14
N LEU A 16 5.92 -0.19 5.28
CA LEU A 16 6.35 0.32 6.59
C LEU A 16 7.22 -0.73 7.28
N VAL A 17 8.23 -0.27 8.00
CA VAL A 17 9.16 -1.13 8.74
C VAL A 17 9.04 -0.92 10.24
N TYR A 18 9.00 -2.01 11.00
CA TYR A 18 8.95 -1.99 12.45
C TYR A 18 10.31 -1.70 13.08
N ASN A 19 10.38 -0.63 13.89
CA ASN A 19 11.56 -0.28 14.66
C ASN A 19 11.56 -1.01 16.02
N LYS A 20 12.26 -2.15 16.08
CA LYS A 20 12.38 -2.96 17.30
C LYS A 20 13.12 -2.23 18.44
N ALA A 21 13.98 -1.25 18.15
CA ALA A 21 14.75 -0.56 19.18
C ALA A 21 13.86 0.27 20.13
N ILE A 22 12.64 0.60 19.71
CA ILE A 22 11.68 1.36 20.52
C ILE A 22 11.11 0.53 21.69
N GLU A 23 10.99 -0.79 21.54
CA GLU A 23 10.48 -1.65 22.63
C GLU A 23 11.41 -1.70 23.83
N THR A 24 12.72 -1.62 23.58
CA THR A 24 13.74 -1.72 24.62
C THR A 24 13.96 -0.39 25.34
N ASN A 25 13.49 0.73 24.79
CA ASN A 25 13.70 2.06 25.34
C ASN A 25 12.39 2.63 25.91
N TRP A 26 12.28 2.63 27.23
CA TRP A 26 11.11 3.11 27.98
C TRP A 26 10.71 4.54 27.62
N GLY A 27 11.68 5.42 27.33
CA GLY A 27 11.41 6.81 26.95
C GLY A 27 10.83 6.98 25.54
N LEU A 28 10.85 5.92 24.71
CA LEU A 28 10.38 5.95 23.33
C LEU A 28 9.07 5.19 23.12
N LEU A 29 8.50 4.56 24.16
CA LEU A 29 7.31 3.69 24.03
C LEU A 29 6.09 4.38 23.39
N LEU A 30 5.98 5.70 23.56
CA LEU A 30 4.91 6.52 22.98
C LEU A 30 5.18 6.95 21.53
N ARG A 31 6.39 6.70 20.99
CA ARG A 31 6.72 7.04 19.61
C ARG A 31 6.12 6.03 18.63
N ASN A 32 5.87 6.51 17.42
CA ASN A 32 5.45 5.64 16.33
C ASN A 32 6.52 4.57 16.07
N LYS A 33 6.08 3.32 15.98
CA LYS A 33 6.95 2.15 15.79
C LYS A 33 7.15 1.77 14.33
N TRP A 34 6.33 2.30 13.44
CA TRP A 34 6.34 2.00 12.00
C TRP A 34 7.00 3.15 11.24
N ASN A 35 8.20 2.90 10.73
CA ASN A 35 8.99 3.88 10.00
C ASN A 35 8.74 3.78 8.51
N GLY A 36 8.72 4.95 7.87
CA GLY A 36 8.89 5.18 6.44
C GLY A 36 7.82 4.55 5.54
N PRO A 37 7.60 5.09 4.35
CA PRO A 37 7.40 4.25 3.18
C PRO A 37 8.78 3.90 2.60
N TYR A 38 9.13 2.63 2.66
CA TYR A 38 10.24 2.02 1.92
C TYR A 38 9.71 1.29 0.71
N ARG A 39 10.55 0.98 -0.27
CA ARG A 39 10.17 0.16 -1.41
C ARG A 39 10.81 -1.22 -1.28
N VAL A 40 10.09 -2.24 -1.76
CA VAL A 40 10.59 -3.62 -1.76
C VAL A 40 11.47 -3.82 -2.98
N ILE A 41 12.70 -4.25 -2.76
CA ILE A 41 13.58 -4.68 -3.86
C ILE A 41 13.24 -6.12 -4.22
N ARG A 42 13.30 -7.02 -3.24
CA ARG A 42 12.98 -8.44 -3.42
C ARG A 42 12.77 -9.17 -2.09
N GLN A 43 12.17 -10.35 -2.17
CA GLN A 43 12.07 -11.30 -1.07
C GLN A 43 13.10 -12.42 -1.24
N ILE A 44 13.76 -12.81 -0.14
CA ILE A 44 14.74 -13.89 -0.13
C ILE A 44 14.08 -15.16 0.41
N ASN A 45 13.99 -16.22 -0.40
CA ASN A 45 13.51 -17.55 0.00
C ASN A 45 12.22 -17.55 0.84
N ASN A 46 11.23 -16.71 0.47
CA ASN A 46 9.99 -16.49 1.24
C ASN A 46 10.19 -16.04 2.70
N GLY A 47 11.37 -15.52 3.03
CA GLY A 47 11.75 -15.05 4.35
C GLY A 47 11.85 -13.52 4.39
N PRO A 48 13.04 -12.97 4.62
CA PRO A 48 13.23 -11.53 4.78
C PRO A 48 13.17 -10.78 3.44
N TYR A 49 12.89 -9.49 3.55
CA TYR A 49 12.88 -8.55 2.44
C TYR A 49 14.13 -7.69 2.45
N GLU A 50 14.64 -7.42 1.25
CA GLU A 50 15.57 -6.32 0.96
C GLU A 50 14.74 -5.11 0.51
N LEU A 51 15.04 -3.97 1.11
CA LEU A 51 14.29 -2.73 0.94
C LEU A 51 15.22 -1.61 0.53
N ASP A 52 14.69 -0.64 -0.21
CA ASP A 52 15.33 0.62 -0.53
C ASP A 52 14.51 1.81 -0.01
N GLU A 53 15.19 2.92 0.20
CA GLU A 53 14.56 4.22 0.42
C GLU A 53 13.94 4.73 -0.90
N LEU A 54 13.13 5.78 -0.80
CA LEU A 54 12.41 6.30 -1.98
C LEU A 54 13.33 6.84 -3.07
N ASP A 55 14.52 7.32 -2.69
CA ASP A 55 15.59 7.78 -3.57
C ASP A 55 16.37 6.65 -4.25
N GLY A 56 16.09 5.39 -3.89
CA GLY A 56 16.79 4.21 -4.40
C GLY A 56 17.99 3.79 -3.55
N THR A 57 18.23 4.42 -2.40
CA THR A 57 19.29 3.99 -1.48
C THR A 57 18.92 2.66 -0.80
N GLU A 58 19.70 1.61 -1.04
CA GLU A 58 19.43 0.29 -0.44
C GLU A 58 19.68 0.29 1.07
N LEU A 59 18.78 -0.32 1.83
CA LEU A 59 18.97 -0.49 3.26
C LEU A 59 19.98 -1.62 3.51
N ALA A 60 21.04 -1.31 4.27
CA ALA A 60 22.10 -2.26 4.61
C ALA A 60 21.61 -3.52 5.35
N ARG A 61 20.44 -3.45 6.00
CA ARG A 61 19.85 -4.56 6.74
C ARG A 61 18.66 -5.16 6.01
N ARG A 62 18.51 -6.48 6.16
CA ARG A 62 17.31 -7.21 5.75
C ARG A 62 16.26 -7.16 6.86
N PHE A 63 14.99 -7.17 6.46
CA PHE A 63 13.86 -7.11 7.39
C PHE A 63 13.04 -8.39 7.34
N ALA A 64 12.75 -8.97 8.50
CA ALA A 64 11.89 -10.14 8.56
C ALA A 64 10.47 -9.80 8.10
N ALA A 65 9.76 -10.75 7.50
CA ALA A 65 8.38 -10.55 7.04
C ALA A 65 7.42 -10.07 8.15
N SER A 66 7.71 -10.40 9.41
CA SER A 66 6.95 -9.92 10.58
C SER A 66 7.15 -8.43 10.88
N GLN A 67 8.30 -7.86 10.49
CA GLN A 67 8.67 -6.47 10.69
C GLN A 67 8.21 -5.56 9.55
N VAL A 68 7.63 -6.13 8.48
CA VAL A 68 7.22 -5.39 7.29
C VAL A 68 5.70 -5.40 7.17
N LYS A 69 5.12 -4.27 6.81
CA LYS A 69 3.70 -4.13 6.48
C LYS A 69 3.55 -3.33 5.19
N ARG A 70 2.54 -3.64 4.38
CA ARG A 70 2.19 -2.83 3.21
C ARG A 70 1.83 -1.41 3.65
N PHE A 71 2.40 -0.41 2.98
CA PHE A 71 2.04 0.99 3.13
C PHE A 71 0.91 1.32 2.15
N TYR A 72 -0.12 1.99 2.65
CA TYR A 72 -1.20 2.52 1.83
C TYR A 72 -1.13 4.04 1.89
N PRO A 73 -0.79 4.72 0.77
CA PRO A 73 -0.72 6.17 0.73
C PRO A 73 -2.10 6.77 1.02
N ARG A 74 -2.13 7.88 1.75
CA ARG A 74 -3.36 8.61 2.03
C ARG A 74 -3.50 9.71 0.97
N GLY A 75 -4.23 9.41 -0.11
CA GLY A 75 -4.47 10.30 -1.24
C GLY A 75 -4.82 9.54 -2.51
N LYS A 76 -5.40 10.22 -3.52
CA LYS A 76 -5.54 9.66 -4.87
C LYS A 76 -4.13 9.34 -5.37
N LEU A 77 -3.86 8.09 -5.71
CA LEU A 77 -2.75 7.79 -6.59
C LEU A 77 -3.07 8.55 -7.89
N ILE A 78 -2.25 9.53 -8.24
CA ILE A 78 -2.31 10.10 -9.59
C ILE A 78 -1.79 8.96 -10.47
N ASN A 79 -2.68 8.09 -10.90
CA ASN A 79 -2.41 7.19 -11.99
C ASN A 79 -2.42 8.08 -13.22
N PRO A 80 -1.28 8.37 -13.90
CA PRO A 80 -1.28 9.16 -15.12
C PRO A 80 -1.93 8.41 -16.31
N LYS A 81 -2.77 7.40 -16.05
CA LYS A 81 -3.37 6.49 -17.02
C LYS A 81 -4.87 6.24 -16.82
N GLU A 82 -5.53 6.91 -15.87
CA GLU A 82 -6.97 6.72 -15.58
C GLU A 82 -7.77 8.03 -15.65
N ASP A 83 -7.35 8.96 -16.53
CA ASP A 83 -8.18 10.09 -16.96
C ASP A 83 -8.51 9.95 -18.45
N THR A 84 -9.07 8.80 -18.84
CA THR A 84 -9.80 8.66 -20.10
C THR A 84 -10.93 7.67 -19.87
N GLU A 85 -12.15 8.14 -20.12
CA GLU A 85 -13.39 7.36 -20.27
C GLU A 85 -14.24 7.10 -19.01
N GLU A 86 -14.63 8.15 -18.27
CA GLU A 86 -15.92 8.15 -17.56
C GLU A 86 -16.63 9.51 -17.68
N GLU A 87 -16.83 9.99 -18.91
CA GLU A 87 -17.89 10.96 -19.24
C GLU A 87 -18.73 10.40 -20.38
N LYS A 88 -19.49 9.33 -20.12
CA LYS A 88 -20.60 8.95 -21.01
C LYS A 88 -21.57 7.98 -20.35
N SER A 89 -22.48 8.46 -19.49
CA SER A 89 -23.68 7.68 -19.13
C SER A 89 -24.85 8.49 -18.53
N GLU A 90 -24.75 9.81 -18.40
CA GLU A 90 -25.89 10.58 -17.87
C GLU A 90 -27.00 10.85 -18.91
N GLU A 91 -26.70 10.84 -20.21
CA GLU A 91 -27.72 11.03 -21.27
C GLU A 91 -28.62 9.80 -21.52
N GLU A 92 -28.16 8.60 -21.17
CA GLU A 92 -28.92 7.36 -21.43
C GLU A 92 -29.96 7.08 -20.32
N LEU A 93 -29.81 7.67 -19.12
CA LEU A 93 -30.75 7.48 -18.01
C LEU A 93 -32.01 8.36 -18.13
N PHE A 94 -31.95 9.45 -18.89
CA PHE A 94 -33.09 10.37 -19.04
C PHE A 94 -34.09 9.92 -20.10
N LYS A 95 -33.69 9.08 -21.05
CA LYS A 95 -34.61 8.56 -22.10
C LYS A 95 -35.49 7.41 -21.61
N GLU A 96 -35.02 6.59 -20.66
CA GLU A 96 -35.80 5.45 -20.16
C GLU A 96 -36.96 5.89 -19.25
N THR A 97 -36.84 7.06 -18.61
CA THR A 97 -37.88 7.57 -17.69
C THR A 97 -39.02 8.32 -18.38
N THR A 98 -38.85 8.77 -19.63
CA THR A 98 -39.88 9.53 -20.35
C THR A 98 -40.79 8.69 -21.25
N GLU A 99 -40.46 7.40 -21.48
CA GLU A 99 -41.21 6.53 -22.38
C GLU A 99 -42.13 5.52 -21.66
N SER A 100 -42.24 5.61 -20.33
CA SER A 100 -43.07 4.70 -19.51
C SER A 100 -44.44 5.27 -19.10
N ASP A 101 -44.81 6.49 -19.51
CA ASP A 101 -46.03 7.17 -19.01
C ASP A 101 -47.04 7.66 -20.08
N GLU A 102 -46.94 7.25 -21.35
CA GLU A 102 -48.02 7.51 -22.33
C GLU A 102 -48.33 6.27 -23.21
N GLU A 103 -49.00 5.28 -22.60
CA GLU A 103 -49.97 4.41 -23.31
C GLU A 103 -51.40 4.75 -22.85
#